data_AF-H2RSL0-F1
#
_entry.id   AF-H2RSL0-F1
#
_cell.length_a   1.000
_cell.length_b   1.000
_cell.length_c   1.000
_cell.angle_alpha   90.00
_cell.angle_beta   90.00
_cell.angle_gamma   90.00
#
_symmetry.space_group_name_H-M   'P 1'
#
loop_
_entity.id
_entity.type
_entity.pdbx_description
1 polymer ?
#
loop_
_entity_poly.entity_id
_entity_poly.type
_entity_poly.pdbx_seq_one_letter_code
_entity_poly.pdbx_strand_id
1 'polypeptide(L)'
;MNMHVVPTSVLKLSFQETNVFANHTFCAAARRTVNNARQDCVLTQLLSLTACATNSGGLYLLGVFRQRRPGEPPLDKGLIPWLGHVLEFRRNTWRFLERMEKKHGDVFTVQLAGFYITFIQDPMSFGAFVKESREKLDFRKFASHLVRRVFGYSSIQNDHEILNASSNRHLKGDGLEVMTQAMMVNLQNLMLHNVDSSSDQVTWREEKLFAYCYNIVFRAGYLSLYGNETFDSKISQEKAKEKDRAESEALYHEFRKYDQLFPRLAYGVLPPKKQREATKLLEYFWNVLSVQKLKGRDNISRWIWDVQEGKDNAGVKEDMITRYMFVLLWASQGNTGPSSFWLLLFLMKHPEAMRSVKEEIDKVVRESGQEVKPGGPLVNLSREMLMKTPILDSAVEETLRLTAAPLLTRAVLQDMTLKMADGQQYFIRQGDRVALFPYSAIQMDPEIHPDPRSFKYDRFLNPDGSKKTDFYKAGNKVKYYTMPWGSGISMCPGRFFATNELKQFAFLMLLYFEFELINPDEEIPEIDYSRYGFGTMQPDRDLQFRYRRRYY
;
A
#
# COMPACT_ATOMS: atom_id res chain seq x y z
N MET A 1 37.92 -57.69 -83.71
CA MET A 1 36.77 -57.32 -82.85
C MET A 1 36.99 -55.88 -82.38
N ASN A 2 35.96 -55.04 -82.38
CA ASN A 2 36.08 -53.58 -82.29
C ASN A 2 36.21 -53.08 -80.84
N MET A 3 37.08 -52.09 -80.55
CA MET A 3 36.73 -50.66 -80.35
C MET A 3 37.90 -49.81 -79.81
N HIS A 4 37.77 -48.47 -79.89
CA HIS A 4 38.79 -47.43 -79.63
C HIS A 4 38.91 -46.96 -78.16
N VAL A 5 39.98 -46.20 -77.83
CA VAL A 5 40.01 -44.74 -77.48
C VAL A 5 41.47 -44.26 -77.23
N VAL A 6 41.73 -42.94 -77.13
CA VAL A 6 42.96 -42.23 -77.59
C VAL A 6 43.72 -41.41 -76.47
N PRO A 7 44.61 -40.38 -76.66
CA PRO A 7 46.03 -40.41 -76.21
C PRO A 7 46.54 -39.20 -75.34
N THR A 8 47.85 -39.14 -75.02
CA THR A 8 48.74 -37.94 -74.75
C THR A 8 50.18 -38.42 -74.39
N SER A 9 51.31 -37.68 -74.27
CA SER A 9 51.78 -36.29 -74.57
C SER A 9 53.35 -36.24 -74.58
N VAL A 10 54.03 -35.15 -74.97
CA VAL A 10 55.49 -35.11 -75.26
C VAL A 10 56.28 -33.87 -74.71
N LEU A 11 57.46 -34.12 -74.10
CA LEU A 11 58.74 -33.35 -73.92
C LEU A 11 58.85 -31.83 -73.54
N LYS A 12 59.73 -31.56 -72.53
CA LYS A 12 60.85 -30.55 -72.37
C LYS A 12 60.72 -29.10 -72.95
N LEU A 13 61.33 -28.01 -72.43
CA LEU A 13 62.40 -27.75 -71.43
C LEU A 13 62.41 -26.21 -71.09
N SER A 14 62.56 -25.79 -69.83
CA SER A 14 63.13 -24.46 -69.41
C SER A 14 63.10 -24.32 -67.87
N PHE A 15 64.18 -23.85 -67.24
CA PHE A 15 64.30 -23.81 -65.76
C PHE A 15 65.30 -22.73 -65.29
N GLN A 16 64.94 -21.43 -65.25
CA GLN A 16 65.83 -20.41 -64.63
C GLN A 16 65.23 -19.10 -64.07
N GLU A 17 63.90 -18.92 -63.96
CA GLU A 17 63.31 -17.64 -63.44
C GLU A 17 62.56 -17.73 -62.10
N THR A 18 62.37 -18.91 -61.51
CA THR A 18 61.38 -19.10 -60.43
C THR A 18 61.85 -18.80 -58.99
N ASN A 19 63.14 -18.54 -58.74
CA ASN A 19 63.68 -18.49 -57.36
C ASN A 19 63.84 -17.10 -56.72
N VAL A 20 63.72 -15.99 -57.46
CA VAL A 20 63.83 -14.63 -56.88
C VAL A 20 62.47 -14.11 -56.38
N PHE A 21 61.38 -14.45 -57.05
CA PHE A 21 60.02 -14.03 -56.65
C PHE A 21 59.51 -14.76 -55.38
N ALA A 22 59.94 -15.99 -55.12
CA ALA A 22 59.48 -16.76 -53.97
C ALA A 22 59.88 -16.12 -52.63
N ASN A 23 61.15 -15.75 -52.45
CA ASN A 23 61.67 -15.24 -51.17
C ASN A 23 61.14 -13.84 -50.79
N HIS A 24 61.01 -12.93 -51.76
CA HIS A 24 60.42 -11.61 -51.48
C HIS A 24 58.92 -11.72 -51.12
N THR A 25 58.19 -12.60 -51.80
CA THR A 25 56.76 -12.81 -51.53
C THR A 25 56.54 -13.48 -50.17
N PHE A 26 57.35 -14.47 -49.79
CA PHE A 26 57.28 -15.08 -48.45
C PHE A 26 57.60 -14.09 -47.33
N CYS A 27 58.64 -13.26 -47.49
CA CYS A 27 59.02 -12.28 -46.46
C CYS A 27 57.99 -11.13 -46.34
N ALA A 28 57.38 -10.71 -47.45
CA ALA A 28 56.27 -9.75 -47.44
C ALA A 28 54.97 -10.35 -46.86
N ALA A 29 54.67 -11.61 -47.18
CA ALA A 29 53.53 -12.34 -46.60
C ALA A 29 53.69 -12.48 -45.09
N ALA A 30 54.84 -12.97 -44.61
CA ALA A 30 55.13 -13.12 -43.18
C ALA A 30 55.06 -11.78 -42.41
N ARG A 31 55.57 -10.68 -42.98
CA ARG A 31 55.42 -9.34 -42.38
C ARG A 31 53.96 -8.89 -42.35
N ARG A 32 53.16 -9.20 -43.37
CA ARG A 32 51.70 -8.98 -43.34
C ARG A 32 51.01 -9.83 -42.28
N THR A 33 51.35 -11.12 -42.12
CA THR A 33 50.74 -11.97 -41.08
C THR A 33 51.09 -11.48 -39.67
N VAL A 34 52.34 -11.07 -39.42
CA VAL A 34 52.78 -10.54 -38.12
C VAL A 34 52.16 -9.17 -37.82
N ASN A 35 52.04 -8.29 -38.83
CA ASN A 35 51.37 -7.00 -38.66
C ASN A 35 49.86 -7.18 -38.42
N ASN A 36 49.18 -8.05 -39.19
CA ASN A 36 47.77 -8.37 -38.97
C ASN A 36 47.57 -8.97 -37.57
N ALA A 37 48.37 -9.96 -37.15
CA ALA A 37 48.28 -10.53 -35.81
C ALA A 37 48.52 -9.51 -34.68
N ARG A 38 49.43 -8.54 -34.86
CA ARG A 38 49.59 -7.41 -33.94
C ARG A 38 48.37 -6.48 -33.95
N GLN A 39 47.82 -6.19 -35.12
CA GLN A 39 46.68 -5.28 -35.30
C GLN A 39 45.39 -5.90 -34.75
N ASP A 40 45.17 -7.20 -34.93
CA ASP A 40 44.09 -7.99 -34.33
C ASP A 40 44.24 -8.08 -32.81
N CYS A 41 45.46 -8.26 -32.29
CA CYS A 41 45.73 -8.26 -30.85
C CYS A 41 45.43 -6.89 -30.23
N VAL A 42 45.89 -5.79 -30.85
CA VAL A 42 45.59 -4.41 -30.41
C VAL A 42 44.10 -4.10 -30.53
N LEU A 43 43.43 -4.55 -31.59
CA LEU A 43 41.97 -4.39 -31.74
C LEU A 43 41.21 -5.16 -30.67
N THR A 44 41.64 -6.38 -30.34
CA THR A 44 41.06 -7.20 -29.25
C THR A 44 41.28 -6.56 -27.88
N GLN A 45 42.46 -5.97 -27.64
CA GLN A 45 42.73 -5.18 -26.44
C GLN A 45 41.88 -3.90 -26.36
N LEU A 46 41.70 -3.18 -27.47
CA LEU A 46 40.83 -1.99 -27.52
C LEU A 46 39.35 -2.34 -27.34
N LEU A 47 38.88 -3.44 -27.92
CA LEU A 47 37.50 -3.94 -27.76
C LEU A 47 37.24 -4.43 -26.33
N SER A 48 38.20 -5.12 -25.71
CA SER A 48 38.08 -5.52 -24.30
C SER A 48 38.18 -4.33 -23.34
N LEU A 49 39.05 -3.35 -23.60
CA LEU A 49 39.11 -2.10 -22.83
C LEU A 49 37.84 -1.28 -22.95
N THR A 50 37.25 -1.15 -24.15
CA THR A 50 35.97 -0.44 -24.35
C THR A 50 34.79 -1.21 -23.76
N ALA A 51 34.76 -2.55 -23.85
CA ALA A 51 33.78 -3.38 -23.15
C ALA A 51 33.91 -3.28 -21.61
N CYS A 52 35.13 -3.25 -21.07
CA CYS A 52 35.37 -3.01 -19.66
C CYS A 52 35.00 -1.58 -19.23
N ALA A 53 35.28 -0.56 -20.05
CA ALA A 53 34.93 0.83 -19.76
C ALA A 53 33.42 1.08 -19.84
N THR A 54 32.71 0.48 -20.81
CA THR A 54 31.25 0.56 -20.91
C THR A 54 30.56 -0.24 -19.82
N ASN A 55 31.04 -1.42 -19.46
CA ASN A 55 30.54 -2.16 -18.29
C ASN A 55 30.83 -1.41 -16.98
N SER A 56 32.02 -0.83 -16.82
CA SER A 56 32.38 -0.05 -15.61
C SER A 56 31.57 1.25 -15.52
N GLY A 57 31.35 1.95 -16.64
CA GLY A 57 30.47 3.10 -16.75
C GLY A 57 29.01 2.74 -16.47
N GLY A 58 28.54 1.59 -16.98
CA GLY A 58 27.23 1.03 -16.67
C GLY A 58 27.07 0.71 -15.17
N LEU A 59 28.04 0.02 -14.56
CA LEU A 59 28.07 -0.27 -13.13
C LEU A 59 28.15 1.00 -12.27
N TYR A 60 28.86 2.03 -12.75
CA TYR A 60 28.92 3.36 -12.11
C TYR A 60 27.56 4.09 -12.19
N LEU A 61 26.90 4.09 -13.35
CA LEU A 61 25.54 4.63 -13.53
C LEU A 61 24.48 3.84 -12.74
N LEU A 62 24.66 2.54 -12.57
CA LEU A 62 23.87 1.68 -11.67
C LEU A 62 24.21 1.90 -10.18
N GLY A 63 25.12 2.83 -9.86
CA GLY A 63 25.49 3.20 -8.50
C GLY A 63 26.35 2.17 -7.76
N VAL A 64 26.78 1.07 -8.39
CA VAL A 64 27.49 -0.04 -7.72
C VAL A 64 28.72 0.45 -6.94
N PHE A 65 29.42 1.45 -7.47
CA PHE A 65 30.59 2.07 -6.86
C PHE A 65 30.30 3.22 -5.88
N ARG A 66 29.04 3.47 -5.47
CA ARG A 66 28.74 4.52 -4.47
C ARG A 66 29.55 4.28 -3.19
N GLN A 67 30.25 5.32 -2.76
CA GLN A 67 30.90 5.41 -1.46
C GLN A 67 30.22 6.51 -0.62
N ARG A 68 30.32 6.40 0.70
CA ARG A 68 29.89 7.42 1.67
C ARG A 68 30.81 8.65 1.56
N ARG A 69 30.25 9.84 1.42
CA ARG A 69 31.00 11.11 1.51
C ARG A 69 31.07 11.58 2.97
N PRO A 70 32.01 12.47 3.34
CA PRO A 70 32.00 13.14 4.65
C PRO A 70 30.63 13.77 4.94
N GLY A 71 30.16 13.62 6.19
CA GLY A 71 28.86 14.13 6.63
C GLY A 71 27.63 13.30 6.22
N GLU A 72 27.75 12.27 5.38
CA GLU A 72 26.62 11.39 5.05
C GLU A 72 26.34 10.36 6.17
N PRO A 73 25.12 9.79 6.26
CA PRO A 73 24.85 8.64 7.12
C PRO A 73 25.75 7.43 6.81
N PRO A 74 25.87 6.46 7.74
CA PRO A 74 26.40 5.13 7.43
C PRO A 74 25.73 4.53 6.19
N LEU A 75 26.52 4.02 5.24
CA LEU A 75 26.03 3.48 3.97
C LEU A 75 26.22 1.96 3.93
N ASP A 76 25.11 1.21 3.85
CA ASP A 76 25.12 -0.24 3.73
C ASP A 76 24.46 -0.68 2.41
N LYS A 77 25.32 -1.03 1.43
CA LYS A 77 24.88 -1.43 0.10
C LYS A 77 24.42 -2.88 0.00
N GLY A 78 24.67 -3.70 1.03
CA GLY A 78 24.53 -5.15 0.94
C GLY A 78 25.56 -5.81 0.01
N LEU A 79 25.44 -7.13 -0.15
CA LEU A 79 26.40 -7.94 -0.90
C LEU A 79 26.08 -8.06 -2.40
N ILE A 80 24.82 -7.85 -2.79
CA ILE A 80 24.38 -8.07 -4.18
C ILE A 80 24.37 -6.71 -4.91
N PRO A 81 25.22 -6.50 -5.94
CA PRO A 81 25.27 -5.24 -6.68
C PRO A 81 23.89 -4.82 -7.21
N TRP A 82 23.60 -3.51 -7.15
CA TRP A 82 22.32 -2.89 -7.53
C TRP A 82 21.10 -3.30 -6.69
N LEU A 83 20.83 -4.60 -6.51
CA LEU A 83 19.71 -5.10 -5.69
C LEU A 83 19.85 -4.69 -4.23
N GLY A 84 21.07 -4.74 -3.70
CA GLY A 84 21.39 -4.52 -2.30
C GLY A 84 20.58 -5.42 -1.38
N HIS A 85 19.87 -4.81 -0.43
CA HIS A 85 19.11 -5.50 0.61
C HIS A 85 17.64 -5.80 0.26
N VAL A 86 17.18 -5.51 -0.96
CA VAL A 86 15.75 -5.50 -1.30
C VAL A 86 15.01 -6.82 -1.04
N LEU A 87 15.68 -7.96 -1.21
CA LEU A 87 15.09 -9.28 -0.97
C LEU A 87 14.82 -9.53 0.52
N GLU A 88 15.74 -9.10 1.38
CA GLU A 88 15.57 -9.25 2.83
C GLU A 88 14.58 -8.22 3.39
N PHE A 89 14.69 -6.96 2.94
CA PHE A 89 13.76 -5.88 3.25
C PHE A 89 12.31 -6.31 2.95
N ARG A 90 12.06 -6.86 1.76
CA ARG A 90 10.73 -7.35 1.36
C ARG A 90 10.28 -8.61 2.14
N ARG A 91 11.20 -9.44 2.62
CA ARG A 91 10.85 -10.67 3.37
C ARG A 91 10.27 -10.33 4.75
N ASN A 92 10.87 -9.38 5.45
CA ASN A 92 10.35 -8.83 6.70
C ASN A 92 10.98 -7.46 6.97
N THR A 93 10.23 -6.38 6.65
CA THR A 93 10.72 -4.99 6.76
C THR A 93 11.10 -4.63 8.19
N TRP A 94 10.32 -5.05 9.19
CA TRP A 94 10.60 -4.77 10.60
C TRP A 94 11.94 -5.36 11.04
N ARG A 95 12.11 -6.69 10.97
CA ARG A 95 13.35 -7.38 11.41
C ARG A 95 14.58 -6.90 10.63
N PHE A 96 14.42 -6.54 9.36
CA PHE A 96 15.50 -5.94 8.58
C PHE A 96 15.94 -4.59 9.16
N LEU A 97 14.99 -3.69 9.45
CA LEU A 97 15.27 -2.33 9.94
C LEU A 97 15.78 -2.34 11.39
N GLU A 98 15.19 -3.14 12.27
CA GLU A 98 15.66 -3.35 13.65
C GLU A 98 17.13 -3.80 13.71
N ARG A 99 17.53 -4.72 12.81
CA ARG A 99 18.93 -5.15 12.67
C ARG A 99 19.83 -4.04 12.12
N MET A 100 19.35 -3.22 11.19
CA MET A 100 20.13 -2.11 10.62
C MET A 100 20.33 -0.97 11.61
N GLU A 101 19.29 -0.65 12.39
CA GLU A 101 19.31 0.28 13.52
C GLU A 101 20.33 -0.18 14.58
N LYS A 102 20.26 -1.45 15.01
CA LYS A 102 21.25 -2.04 15.92
C LYS A 102 22.70 -2.00 15.38
N LYS A 103 22.88 -1.98 14.05
CA LYS A 103 24.20 -1.98 13.40
C LYS A 103 24.77 -0.57 13.16
N HIS A 104 23.91 0.41 12.87
CA HIS A 104 24.32 1.72 12.35
C HIS A 104 23.80 2.91 13.18
N GLY A 105 22.95 2.68 14.18
CA GLY A 105 22.24 3.72 14.94
C GLY A 105 20.96 4.19 14.24
N ASP A 106 20.40 5.30 14.71
CA ASP A 106 19.06 5.76 14.35
C ASP A 106 18.93 6.34 12.92
N VAL A 107 20.05 6.54 12.21
CA VAL A 107 20.07 7.04 10.83
C VAL A 107 21.07 6.27 9.99
N PHE A 108 20.61 5.68 8.90
CA PHE A 108 21.45 4.91 7.98
C PHE A 108 20.88 4.90 6.56
N THR A 109 21.76 4.82 5.56
CA THR A 109 21.40 4.69 4.15
C THR A 109 21.61 3.25 3.68
N VAL A 110 20.56 2.62 3.14
CA VAL A 110 20.63 1.29 2.51
C VAL A 110 20.38 1.34 1.00
N GLN A 111 20.99 0.41 0.26
CA GLN A 111 20.65 0.18 -1.15
C GLN A 111 19.50 -0.83 -1.28
N LEU A 112 18.43 -0.45 -1.98
CA LEU A 112 17.24 -1.27 -2.22
C LEU A 112 16.81 -1.13 -3.71
N ALA A 113 17.13 -2.14 -4.53
CA ALA A 113 16.80 -2.21 -5.96
C ALA A 113 17.14 -0.93 -6.75
N GLY A 114 18.42 -0.55 -6.73
CA GLY A 114 18.96 0.63 -7.40
C GLY A 114 18.78 1.95 -6.64
N PHE A 115 17.83 2.03 -5.70
CA PHE A 115 17.61 3.23 -4.90
C PHE A 115 18.46 3.23 -3.63
N TYR A 116 18.94 4.41 -3.24
CA TYR A 116 19.52 4.66 -1.93
C TYR A 116 18.47 5.30 -1.04
N ILE A 117 18.18 4.66 0.09
CA ILE A 117 17.14 5.11 1.02
C ILE A 117 17.76 5.31 2.39
N THR A 118 17.76 6.56 2.86
CA THR A 118 18.10 6.91 4.24
C THR A 118 16.88 6.71 5.13
N PHE A 119 17.00 5.83 6.11
CA PHE A 119 16.00 5.66 7.16
C PHE A 119 16.32 6.56 8.34
N ILE A 120 15.26 7.04 9.00
CA ILE A 120 15.33 7.75 10.28
C ILE A 120 14.44 6.95 11.23
N GLN A 121 15.03 6.42 12.31
CA GLN A 121 14.36 5.66 13.36
C GLN A 121 14.12 6.50 14.61
N ASP A 122 14.93 7.53 14.89
CA ASP A 122 14.72 8.43 16.03
C ASP A 122 13.40 9.22 15.87
N PRO A 123 12.40 8.99 16.76
CA PRO A 123 11.12 9.66 16.68
C PRO A 123 11.16 11.15 17.04
N MET A 124 12.18 11.60 17.78
CA MET A 124 12.37 13.01 18.09
C MET A 124 12.75 13.79 16.83
N SER A 125 13.51 13.17 15.92
CA SER A 125 13.94 13.73 14.63
C SER A 125 12.92 13.64 13.50
N PHE A 126 11.78 12.95 13.68
CA PHE A 126 10.73 12.87 12.65
C PHE A 126 10.21 14.24 12.18
N GLY A 127 10.34 15.28 13.02
CA GLY A 127 10.04 16.65 12.64
C GLY A 127 10.81 17.13 11.39
N ALA A 128 12.06 16.70 11.20
CA ALA A 128 12.90 17.06 10.06
C ALA A 128 12.46 16.39 8.74
N PHE A 129 11.76 15.25 8.82
CA PHE A 129 11.13 14.61 7.66
C PHE A 129 9.73 15.17 7.39
N VAL A 130 8.92 15.35 8.45
CA VAL A 130 7.49 15.69 8.35
C VAL A 130 7.25 17.13 7.93
N LYS A 131 8.12 18.08 8.33
CA LYS A 131 7.94 19.52 8.12
C LYS A 131 8.73 20.11 6.95
N GLU A 132 9.62 19.36 6.33
CA GLU A 132 10.51 19.87 5.27
C GLU A 132 9.73 20.24 4.00
N SER A 133 10.25 21.20 3.22
CA SER A 133 9.56 21.73 2.05
C SER A 133 9.44 20.68 0.93
N ARG A 134 8.35 20.76 0.15
CA ARG A 134 8.12 19.93 -1.05
C ARG A 134 9.19 20.13 -2.13
N GLU A 135 9.90 21.25 -2.10
CA GLU A 135 11.01 21.58 -3.00
C GLU A 135 12.26 20.72 -2.73
N LYS A 136 12.40 20.20 -1.50
CA LYS A 136 13.47 19.27 -1.11
C LYS A 136 12.98 17.83 -0.98
N LEU A 137 11.84 17.59 -0.31
CA LEU A 137 11.30 16.25 -0.04
C LEU A 137 9.88 16.11 -0.59
N ASP A 138 9.73 15.49 -1.77
CA ASP A 138 8.42 15.24 -2.39
C ASP A 138 8.07 13.75 -2.43
N PHE A 139 6.83 13.41 -2.08
CA PHE A 139 6.29 12.05 -2.21
C PHE A 139 5.71 11.79 -3.61
N ARG A 140 5.30 12.83 -4.35
CA ARG A 140 4.57 12.70 -5.62
C ARG A 140 5.35 11.91 -6.67
N LYS A 141 6.67 12.11 -6.78
CA LYS A 141 7.52 11.36 -7.74
C LYS A 141 7.50 9.84 -7.48
N PHE A 142 7.40 9.43 -6.23
CA PHE A 142 7.29 8.01 -5.86
C PHE A 142 5.85 7.51 -6.09
N ALA A 143 4.86 8.28 -5.63
CA ALA A 143 3.46 7.93 -5.73
C ALA A 143 2.98 7.78 -7.19
N SER A 144 3.35 8.69 -8.10
CA SER A 144 2.93 8.63 -9.51
C SER A 144 3.48 7.39 -10.23
N HIS A 145 4.73 7.00 -9.94
CA HIS A 145 5.32 5.77 -10.50
C HIS A 145 4.63 4.50 -9.98
N LEU A 146 4.33 4.46 -8.67
CA LEU A 146 3.58 3.36 -8.06
C LEU A 146 2.16 3.27 -8.65
N VAL A 147 1.44 4.38 -8.70
CA VAL A 147 0.06 4.46 -9.20
C VAL A 147 -0.01 4.09 -10.69
N ARG A 148 0.95 4.54 -11.51
CA ARG A 148 1.04 4.15 -12.92
C ARG A 148 1.32 2.66 -13.10
N ARG A 149 2.23 2.09 -12.30
CA ARG A 149 2.60 0.66 -12.36
C ARG A 149 1.45 -0.25 -11.95
N VAL A 150 0.73 0.12 -10.89
CA VAL A 150 -0.36 -0.69 -10.34
C VAL A 150 -1.64 -0.46 -11.15
N PHE A 151 -2.16 0.77 -11.18
CA PHE A 151 -3.51 1.06 -11.68
C PHE A 151 -3.56 1.51 -13.14
N GLY A 152 -2.42 1.59 -13.83
CA GLY A 152 -2.33 2.06 -15.22
C GLY A 152 -2.69 3.54 -15.41
N TYR A 153 -2.82 4.32 -14.33
CA TYR A 153 -3.16 5.74 -14.35
C TYR A 153 -1.91 6.63 -14.52
N SER A 154 -1.97 7.63 -15.40
CA SER A 154 -0.89 8.59 -15.59
C SER A 154 -1.21 9.89 -14.87
N SER A 155 -0.45 10.21 -13.80
CA SER A 155 -0.67 11.39 -12.98
C SER A 155 -0.43 12.71 -13.70
N ILE A 156 -1.23 13.72 -13.37
CA ILE A 156 -1.03 15.12 -13.75
C ILE A 156 -0.46 15.94 -12.58
N GLN A 157 0.08 17.13 -12.87
CA GLN A 157 0.77 17.96 -11.90
C GLN A 157 -0.09 18.36 -10.69
N ASN A 158 -1.39 18.58 -10.91
CA ASN A 158 -2.35 19.09 -9.92
C ASN A 158 -3.19 17.98 -9.24
N ASP A 159 -2.85 16.71 -9.44
CA ASP A 159 -3.63 15.57 -8.92
C ASP A 159 -3.83 15.61 -7.40
N HIS A 160 -2.78 15.97 -6.67
CA HIS A 160 -2.81 16.00 -5.22
C HIS A 160 -3.63 17.19 -4.72
N GLU A 161 -3.55 18.31 -5.41
CA GLU A 161 -4.27 19.53 -5.14
C GLU A 161 -5.78 19.34 -5.36
N ILE A 162 -6.20 18.69 -6.46
CA ILE A 162 -7.61 18.31 -6.72
C ILE A 162 -8.13 17.36 -5.62
N LEU A 163 -7.39 16.28 -5.34
CA LEU A 163 -7.78 15.30 -4.32
C LEU A 163 -7.87 15.94 -2.93
N ASN A 164 -6.91 16.79 -2.56
CA ASN A 164 -6.91 17.48 -1.28
C ASN A 164 -8.07 18.47 -1.15
N ALA A 165 -8.41 19.21 -2.22
CA ALA A 165 -9.52 20.16 -2.19
C ALA A 165 -10.85 19.45 -1.89
N SER A 166 -11.18 18.41 -2.66
CA SER A 166 -12.38 17.59 -2.43
C SER A 166 -12.35 16.91 -1.06
N SER A 167 -11.24 16.27 -0.68
CA SER A 167 -11.16 15.57 0.61
C SER A 167 -11.25 16.51 1.82
N ASN A 168 -10.71 17.73 1.72
CA ASN A 168 -10.84 18.73 2.77
C ASN A 168 -12.27 19.27 2.91
N ARG A 169 -13.08 19.20 1.85
CA ARG A 169 -14.49 19.59 1.89
C ARG A 169 -15.39 18.47 2.44
N HIS A 170 -15.15 17.22 2.02
CA HIS A 170 -16.11 16.11 2.18
C HIS A 170 -15.69 15.01 3.17
N LEU A 171 -14.39 14.87 3.51
CA LEU A 171 -13.90 13.80 4.39
C LEU A 171 -13.42 14.30 5.76
N LYS A 172 -13.79 15.52 6.14
CA LYS A 172 -13.53 16.14 7.45
C LYS A 172 -14.57 17.25 7.73
N GLY A 173 -14.60 17.74 8.97
CA GLY A 173 -15.50 18.85 9.34
C GLY A 173 -16.95 18.47 9.11
N ASP A 174 -17.73 19.35 8.51
CA ASP A 174 -19.18 19.18 8.37
C ASP A 174 -19.56 18.31 7.16
N GLY A 175 -18.79 18.34 6.07
CA GLY A 175 -19.00 17.45 4.93
C GLY A 175 -18.85 15.96 5.26
N LEU A 176 -18.12 15.64 6.35
CA LEU A 176 -18.00 14.29 6.88
C LEU A 176 -19.34 13.72 7.37
N GLU A 177 -20.30 14.56 7.76
CA GLU A 177 -21.60 14.11 8.28
C GLU A 177 -22.40 13.36 7.21
N VAL A 178 -22.47 13.89 5.98
CA VAL A 178 -23.13 13.24 4.85
C VAL A 178 -22.49 11.89 4.53
N MET A 179 -21.16 11.83 4.50
CA MET A 179 -20.42 10.58 4.28
C MET A 179 -20.67 9.55 5.38
N THR A 180 -20.70 10.00 6.65
CA THR A 180 -20.99 9.17 7.81
C THR A 180 -22.41 8.60 7.72
N GLN A 181 -23.39 9.41 7.32
CA GLN A 181 -24.77 8.96 7.14
C GLN A 181 -24.92 7.95 5.98
N ALA A 182 -24.25 8.20 4.85
CA ALA A 182 -24.25 7.27 3.71
C ALA A 182 -23.66 5.91 4.11
N MET A 183 -22.53 5.91 4.84
CA MET A 183 -21.92 4.69 5.38
C MET A 183 -22.85 3.96 6.35
N MET A 184 -23.55 4.70 7.22
CA MET A 184 -24.52 4.11 8.15
C MET A 184 -25.65 3.36 7.43
N VAL A 185 -26.26 4.02 6.44
CA VAL A 185 -27.37 3.45 5.65
C VAL A 185 -26.91 2.21 4.88
N ASN A 186 -25.73 2.25 4.26
CA ASN A 186 -25.21 1.11 3.50
C ASN A 186 -24.75 -0.05 4.41
N LEU A 187 -24.14 0.22 5.57
CA LEU A 187 -23.87 -0.81 6.59
C LEU A 187 -25.16 -1.48 7.06
N GLN A 188 -26.21 -0.72 7.37
CA GLN A 188 -27.51 -1.27 7.76
C GLN A 188 -28.15 -2.10 6.63
N ASN A 189 -28.13 -1.63 5.38
CA ASN A 189 -28.60 -2.41 4.24
C ASN A 189 -27.86 -3.76 4.12
N LEU A 190 -26.54 -3.76 4.29
CA LEU A 190 -25.73 -4.99 4.15
C LEU A 190 -25.89 -5.94 5.34
N MET A 191 -25.87 -5.42 6.58
CA MET A 191 -25.88 -6.23 7.80
C MET A 191 -27.30 -6.64 8.25
N LEU A 192 -28.33 -5.85 7.91
CA LEU A 192 -29.66 -5.94 8.53
C LEU A 192 -30.84 -6.13 7.54
N HIS A 193 -30.61 -6.41 6.25
CA HIS A 193 -31.71 -6.59 5.28
C HIS A 193 -32.57 -7.84 5.51
N ASN A 194 -31.98 -8.97 5.87
CA ASN A 194 -32.71 -10.24 6.12
C ASN A 194 -33.18 -10.36 7.57
N VAL A 195 -33.57 -9.24 8.21
CA VAL A 195 -33.92 -9.23 9.64
C VAL A 195 -35.37 -9.62 9.91
N ASP A 196 -36.27 -9.53 8.93
CA ASP A 196 -37.71 -9.81 9.12
C ASP A 196 -38.14 -11.26 8.83
N SER A 197 -37.25 -12.14 8.37
CA SER A 197 -37.54 -13.58 8.23
C SER A 197 -37.45 -14.28 9.60
N SER A 198 -38.61 -14.60 10.17
CA SER A 198 -38.75 -15.18 11.52
C SER A 198 -38.02 -16.50 11.78
N SER A 199 -37.59 -17.23 10.73
CA SER A 199 -36.77 -18.44 10.83
C SER A 199 -35.29 -18.19 11.15
N ASP A 200 -34.78 -17.01 10.79
CA ASP A 200 -33.35 -16.76 10.60
C ASP A 200 -32.69 -16.05 11.80
N GLN A 201 -33.50 -15.56 12.74
CA GLN A 201 -33.07 -14.62 13.78
C GLN A 201 -32.32 -15.31 14.94
N VAL A 202 -32.71 -16.56 15.29
CA VAL A 202 -32.20 -17.30 16.47
C VAL A 202 -30.92 -18.09 16.18
N THR A 203 -30.74 -18.50 14.93
CA THR A 203 -29.69 -19.44 14.50
C THR A 203 -28.32 -18.76 14.40
N TRP A 204 -27.30 -19.36 15.00
CA TRP A 204 -25.90 -18.96 14.79
C TRP A 204 -25.50 -19.16 13.31
N ARG A 205 -24.96 -18.10 12.70
CA ARG A 205 -24.35 -18.12 11.37
C ARG A 205 -22.85 -18.24 11.53
N GLU A 206 -22.25 -19.24 10.89
CA GLU A 206 -20.80 -19.45 10.91
C GLU A 206 -20.16 -18.85 9.67
N GLU A 207 -19.12 -18.03 9.85
CA GLU A 207 -18.45 -17.29 8.79
C GLU A 207 -16.95 -17.19 9.03
N LYS A 208 -16.22 -16.74 8.01
CA LYS A 208 -14.81 -16.38 8.11
C LYS A 208 -14.66 -14.92 8.50
N LEU A 209 -14.01 -14.63 9.63
CA LEU A 209 -14.01 -13.30 10.25
C LEU A 209 -13.37 -12.23 9.36
N PHE A 210 -12.21 -12.49 8.76
CA PHE A 210 -11.54 -11.54 7.86
C PHE A 210 -12.31 -11.39 6.56
N ALA A 211 -12.79 -12.49 5.98
CA ALA A 211 -13.65 -12.44 4.80
C ALA A 211 -14.92 -11.60 5.05
N TYR A 212 -15.62 -11.82 6.17
CA TYR A 212 -16.84 -11.11 6.57
C TYR A 212 -16.59 -9.62 6.82
N CYS A 213 -15.62 -9.28 7.66
CA CYS A 213 -15.30 -7.89 8.00
C CYS A 213 -14.90 -7.08 6.77
N TYR A 214 -14.04 -7.66 5.92
CA TYR A 214 -13.62 -7.01 4.69
C TYR A 214 -14.78 -6.90 3.70
N ASN A 215 -15.60 -7.95 3.53
CA ASN A 215 -16.77 -7.92 2.66
C ASN A 215 -17.75 -6.79 3.01
N ILE A 216 -18.26 -6.78 4.25
CA ILE A 216 -19.31 -5.84 4.67
C ILE A 216 -18.81 -4.40 4.57
N VAL A 217 -17.61 -4.13 5.08
CA VAL A 217 -17.05 -2.77 5.13
C VAL A 217 -16.67 -2.28 3.73
N PHE A 218 -16.09 -3.14 2.89
CA PHE A 218 -15.79 -2.81 1.49
C PHE A 218 -17.06 -2.44 0.72
N ARG A 219 -18.12 -3.24 0.85
CA ARG A 219 -19.38 -3.04 0.12
C ARG A 219 -20.09 -1.78 0.61
N ALA A 220 -20.10 -1.54 1.91
CA ALA A 220 -20.68 -0.33 2.49
C ALA A 220 -19.93 0.93 2.04
N GLY A 221 -18.59 0.92 2.09
CA GLY A 221 -17.76 2.03 1.63
C GLY A 221 -17.87 2.25 0.12
N TYR A 222 -17.90 1.19 -0.68
CA TYR A 222 -18.14 1.27 -2.13
C TYR A 222 -19.46 1.97 -2.46
N LEU A 223 -20.59 1.50 -1.90
CA LEU A 223 -21.91 2.10 -2.15
C LEU A 223 -21.98 3.55 -1.66
N SER A 224 -21.34 3.86 -0.53
CA SER A 224 -21.32 5.22 0.04
C SER A 224 -20.48 6.21 -0.76
N LEU A 225 -19.48 5.73 -1.52
CA LEU A 225 -18.59 6.58 -2.32
C LEU A 225 -19.06 6.69 -3.78
N TYR A 226 -19.44 5.56 -4.39
CA TYR A 226 -19.76 5.44 -5.81
C TYR A 226 -21.26 5.40 -6.12
N GLY A 227 -22.10 5.50 -5.09
CA GLY A 227 -23.54 5.56 -5.22
C GLY A 227 -24.23 4.21 -5.34
N ASN A 228 -25.55 4.28 -5.23
CA ASN A 228 -26.51 3.18 -5.21
C ASN A 228 -27.21 3.01 -6.57
N GLU A 229 -27.80 1.85 -6.79
CA GLU A 229 -28.76 1.63 -7.86
C GLU A 229 -29.96 2.58 -7.74
N THR A 230 -30.44 3.09 -8.87
CA THR A 230 -31.59 3.99 -8.94
C THR A 230 -32.91 3.25 -8.71
N PHE A 231 -33.91 3.95 -8.18
CA PHE A 231 -35.27 3.42 -8.02
C PHE A 231 -36.31 4.44 -8.47
N ASP A 232 -37.41 3.97 -9.05
CA ASP A 232 -38.43 4.80 -9.70
C ASP A 232 -39.84 4.18 -9.52
N SER A 233 -40.82 4.59 -10.34
CA SER A 233 -42.16 4.01 -10.31
C SER A 233 -42.25 2.56 -10.81
N LYS A 234 -41.18 2.00 -11.39
CA LYS A 234 -41.10 0.63 -11.93
C LYS A 234 -40.20 -0.27 -11.08
N ILE A 235 -39.11 0.27 -10.54
CA ILE A 235 -38.17 -0.42 -9.65
C ILE A 235 -38.40 0.07 -8.23
N SER A 236 -38.92 -0.81 -7.36
CA SER A 236 -39.06 -0.51 -5.94
C SER A 236 -37.71 -0.37 -5.25
N GLN A 237 -37.63 0.49 -4.23
CA GLN A 237 -36.41 0.75 -3.47
C GLN A 237 -35.72 -0.52 -2.94
N GLU A 238 -36.49 -1.54 -2.53
CA GLU A 238 -35.90 -2.79 -2.04
C GLU A 238 -35.27 -3.64 -3.16
N LYS A 239 -35.81 -3.61 -4.38
CA LYS A 239 -35.17 -4.28 -5.54
C LYS A 239 -33.87 -3.58 -5.95
N ALA A 240 -33.82 -2.25 -5.84
CA ALA A 240 -32.58 -1.49 -6.04
C ALA A 240 -31.53 -1.87 -4.98
N LYS A 241 -31.92 -1.94 -3.70
CA LYS A 241 -31.04 -2.43 -2.61
C LYS A 241 -30.60 -3.87 -2.81
N GLU A 242 -31.47 -4.77 -3.28
CA GLU A 242 -31.13 -6.15 -3.60
C GLU A 242 -30.05 -6.23 -4.70
N LYS A 243 -30.21 -5.42 -5.75
CA LYS A 243 -29.21 -5.29 -6.81
C LYS A 243 -27.90 -4.71 -6.30
N ASP A 244 -27.92 -3.66 -5.47
CA ASP A 244 -26.74 -3.12 -4.80
C ASP A 244 -26.00 -4.19 -3.98
N ARG A 245 -26.74 -5.02 -3.22
CA ARG A 245 -26.17 -6.12 -2.44
C ARG A 245 -25.50 -7.13 -3.37
N ALA A 246 -26.14 -7.55 -4.46
CA ALA A 246 -25.58 -8.51 -5.41
C ALA A 246 -24.36 -7.98 -6.20
N GLU A 247 -24.43 -6.76 -6.74
CA GLU A 247 -23.34 -6.16 -7.52
C GLU A 247 -22.11 -5.85 -6.66
N SER A 248 -22.31 -5.32 -5.45
CA SER A 248 -21.21 -5.02 -4.52
C SER A 248 -20.48 -6.28 -4.05
N GLU A 249 -21.18 -7.41 -3.88
CA GLU A 249 -20.59 -8.72 -3.57
C GLU A 249 -19.67 -9.22 -4.69
N ALA A 250 -20.18 -9.22 -5.93
CA ALA A 250 -19.40 -9.62 -7.10
C ALA A 250 -18.15 -8.74 -7.28
N LEU A 251 -18.30 -7.43 -7.09
CA LEU A 251 -17.20 -6.46 -7.17
C LEU A 251 -16.15 -6.68 -6.07
N TYR A 252 -16.58 -6.99 -4.83
CA TYR A 252 -15.70 -7.34 -3.73
C TYR A 252 -14.83 -8.57 -4.05
N HIS A 253 -15.40 -9.63 -4.64
CA HIS A 253 -14.64 -10.82 -5.01
C HIS A 253 -13.56 -10.54 -6.07
N GLU A 254 -13.86 -9.77 -7.12
CA GLU A 254 -12.83 -9.34 -8.09
C GLU A 254 -11.80 -8.42 -7.43
N PHE A 255 -12.20 -7.60 -6.45
CA PHE A 255 -11.30 -6.71 -5.73
C PHE A 255 -10.31 -7.49 -4.87
N ARG A 256 -10.77 -8.53 -4.14
CA ARG A 256 -9.88 -9.42 -3.38
C ARG A 256 -8.85 -10.11 -4.27
N LYS A 257 -9.25 -10.60 -5.44
CA LYS A 257 -8.31 -11.19 -6.43
C LYS A 257 -7.24 -10.19 -6.84
N TYR A 258 -7.62 -8.94 -7.14
CA TYR A 258 -6.68 -7.91 -7.55
C TYR A 258 -5.75 -7.48 -6.41
N ASP A 259 -6.30 -7.21 -5.22
CA ASP A 259 -5.55 -6.78 -4.05
C ASP A 259 -4.51 -7.83 -3.60
N GLN A 260 -4.79 -9.13 -3.73
CA GLN A 260 -3.80 -10.18 -3.49
C GLN A 260 -2.56 -10.10 -4.41
N LEU A 261 -2.67 -9.47 -5.59
CA LEU A 261 -1.55 -9.24 -6.50
C LEU A 261 -0.79 -7.94 -6.17
N PHE A 262 -1.39 -7.03 -5.37
CA PHE A 262 -0.92 -5.66 -5.15
C PHE A 262 0.55 -5.58 -4.67
N PRO A 263 1.02 -6.35 -3.64
CA PRO A 263 2.42 -6.28 -3.22
C PRO A 263 3.41 -6.58 -4.35
N ARG A 264 3.11 -7.60 -5.17
CA ARG A 264 3.98 -8.00 -6.30
C ARG A 264 3.88 -7.02 -7.47
N LEU A 265 2.72 -6.40 -7.69
CA LEU A 265 2.55 -5.29 -8.64
C LEU A 265 3.39 -4.08 -8.22
N ALA A 266 3.30 -3.65 -6.96
CA ALA A 266 4.04 -2.51 -6.43
C ALA A 266 5.56 -2.66 -6.63
N TYR A 267 6.12 -3.82 -6.29
CA TYR A 267 7.54 -4.12 -6.52
C TYR A 267 7.90 -4.38 -8.00
N GLY A 268 6.92 -4.62 -8.88
CA GLY A 268 7.16 -4.93 -10.30
C GLY A 268 7.70 -6.34 -10.56
N VAL A 269 7.36 -7.30 -9.68
CA VAL A 269 7.90 -8.68 -9.66
C VAL A 269 6.82 -9.74 -9.96
N LEU A 270 5.71 -9.33 -10.58
CA LEU A 270 4.59 -10.21 -10.85
C LEU A 270 4.89 -11.13 -12.06
N PRO A 271 4.71 -12.47 -11.97
CA PRO A 271 4.98 -13.38 -13.09
C PRO A 271 4.04 -13.17 -14.29
N PRO A 272 4.44 -13.48 -15.54
CA PRO A 272 3.66 -13.17 -16.75
C PRO A 272 2.21 -13.70 -16.75
N LYS A 273 1.95 -14.91 -16.22
CA LYS A 273 0.58 -15.44 -16.08
C LYS A 273 -0.28 -14.56 -15.17
N LYS A 274 0.28 -14.09 -14.05
CA LYS A 274 -0.39 -13.19 -13.11
C LYS A 274 -0.46 -11.74 -13.61
N GLN A 275 0.46 -11.29 -14.46
CA GLN A 275 0.32 -10.01 -15.16
C GLN A 275 -0.93 -9.99 -16.05
N ARG A 276 -1.17 -11.04 -16.85
CA ARG A 276 -2.39 -11.17 -17.67
C ARG A 276 -3.67 -11.18 -16.83
N GLU A 277 -3.62 -11.81 -15.65
CA GLU A 277 -4.72 -11.80 -14.67
C GLU A 277 -4.98 -10.38 -14.12
N ALA A 278 -3.93 -9.66 -13.71
CA ALA A 278 -4.01 -8.28 -13.26
C ALA A 278 -4.54 -7.33 -14.35
N THR A 279 -4.15 -7.50 -15.61
CA THR A 279 -4.67 -6.72 -16.74
C THR A 279 -6.18 -6.92 -16.93
N LYS A 280 -6.66 -8.17 -16.91
CA LYS A 280 -8.11 -8.45 -17.00
C LYS A 280 -8.91 -7.86 -15.84
N LEU A 281 -8.35 -7.92 -14.63
CA LEU A 281 -8.97 -7.31 -13.45
C LEU A 281 -9.01 -5.78 -13.56
N LEU A 282 -7.95 -5.14 -14.06
CA LEU A 282 -7.94 -3.69 -14.36
C LEU A 282 -9.00 -3.32 -15.40
N GLU A 283 -9.11 -4.07 -16.50
CA GLU A 283 -10.14 -3.87 -17.52
C GLU A 283 -11.56 -4.00 -16.95
N TYR A 284 -11.79 -4.98 -16.06
CA TYR A 284 -13.05 -5.10 -15.31
C TYR A 284 -13.34 -3.85 -14.46
N PHE A 285 -12.38 -3.39 -13.65
CA PHE A 285 -12.59 -2.21 -12.80
C PHE A 285 -12.76 -0.92 -13.59
N TRP A 286 -12.03 -0.73 -14.68
CA TRP A 286 -12.23 0.41 -15.58
C TRP A 286 -13.60 0.36 -16.26
N ASN A 287 -14.12 -0.83 -16.60
CA ASN A 287 -15.47 -0.97 -17.14
C ASN A 287 -16.55 -0.70 -16.08
N VAL A 288 -16.41 -1.16 -14.83
CA VAL A 288 -17.44 -0.99 -13.80
C VAL A 288 -17.45 0.41 -13.18
N LEU A 289 -16.27 1.02 -13.01
CA LEU A 289 -16.10 2.37 -12.45
C LEU A 289 -15.99 3.46 -13.54
N SER A 290 -16.53 3.19 -14.73
CA SER A 290 -16.50 4.17 -15.83
C SER A 290 -17.39 5.37 -15.51
N VAL A 291 -16.94 6.56 -15.90
CA VAL A 291 -17.68 7.83 -15.69
C VAL A 291 -19.13 7.74 -16.19
N GLN A 292 -19.34 7.03 -17.29
CA GLN A 292 -20.67 6.82 -17.89
C GLN A 292 -21.60 5.96 -17.03
N LYS A 293 -21.09 4.90 -16.39
CA LYS A 293 -21.90 4.08 -15.46
C LYS A 293 -22.14 4.79 -14.14
N LEU A 294 -21.13 5.49 -13.62
CA LEU A 294 -21.28 6.25 -12.39
C LEU A 294 -22.35 7.33 -12.54
N LYS A 295 -22.41 8.05 -13.67
CA LYS A 295 -23.49 9.01 -13.99
C LYS A 295 -24.92 8.42 -13.93
N GLY A 296 -25.08 7.11 -13.99
CA GLY A 296 -26.36 6.41 -13.89
C GLY A 296 -26.73 5.92 -12.48
N ARG A 297 -25.98 6.31 -11.44
CA ARG A 297 -26.23 5.93 -10.03
C ARG A 297 -26.71 7.11 -9.19
N ASP A 298 -27.56 6.81 -8.22
CA ASP A 298 -27.99 7.77 -7.20
C ASP A 298 -26.95 7.86 -6.07
N ASN A 299 -27.00 8.94 -5.28
CA ASN A 299 -26.21 9.10 -4.04
C ASN A 299 -24.68 8.98 -4.20
N ILE A 300 -24.11 9.20 -5.39
CA ILE A 300 -22.66 9.30 -5.58
C ILE A 300 -22.11 10.35 -4.62
N SER A 301 -21.06 10.02 -3.86
CA SER A 301 -20.47 10.98 -2.93
C SER A 301 -19.99 12.23 -3.66
N ARG A 302 -20.22 13.40 -3.05
CA ARG A 302 -19.63 14.67 -3.53
C ARG A 302 -18.09 14.62 -3.52
N TRP A 303 -17.49 13.75 -2.72
CA TRP A 303 -16.05 13.48 -2.78
C TRP A 303 -15.61 12.91 -4.13
N ILE A 304 -16.24 11.82 -4.61
CA ILE A 304 -15.98 11.25 -5.93
C ILE A 304 -16.34 12.25 -7.04
N TRP A 305 -17.49 12.91 -6.93
CA TRP A 305 -17.96 13.88 -7.93
C TRP A 305 -16.98 15.04 -8.13
N ASP A 306 -16.61 15.77 -7.06
CA ASP A 306 -15.71 16.92 -7.13
C ASP A 306 -14.31 16.53 -7.65
N VAL A 307 -13.86 15.29 -7.41
CA VAL A 307 -12.58 14.79 -7.95
C VAL A 307 -12.68 14.43 -9.44
N GLN A 308 -13.81 13.88 -9.88
CA GLN A 308 -14.09 13.61 -11.29
C GLN A 308 -14.15 14.93 -12.07
N GLU A 309 -14.98 15.86 -11.62
CA GLU A 309 -15.17 17.20 -12.21
C GLU A 309 -13.87 18.01 -12.20
N GLY A 310 -13.12 18.00 -11.10
CA GLY A 310 -11.82 18.69 -11.00
C GLY A 310 -10.77 18.16 -11.99
N LYS A 311 -10.88 16.90 -12.43
CA LYS A 311 -9.99 16.31 -13.45
C LYS A 311 -10.48 16.57 -14.87
N ASP A 312 -11.78 16.54 -15.10
CA ASP A 312 -12.40 16.90 -16.38
C ASP A 312 -12.09 18.36 -16.74
N ASN A 313 -12.29 19.28 -15.79
CA ASN A 313 -11.89 20.68 -15.88
C ASN A 313 -10.37 20.90 -16.06
N ALA A 314 -9.53 19.92 -15.67
CA ALA A 314 -8.10 19.94 -15.91
C ALA A 314 -7.68 19.30 -17.26
N GLY A 315 -8.64 18.94 -18.12
CA GLY A 315 -8.40 18.33 -19.43
C GLY A 315 -7.95 16.87 -19.39
N VAL A 316 -8.19 16.15 -18.28
CA VAL A 316 -7.88 14.72 -18.18
C VAL A 316 -8.90 13.93 -18.97
N LYS A 317 -8.45 13.08 -19.90
CA LYS A 317 -9.34 12.23 -20.71
C LYS A 317 -10.20 11.30 -19.85
N GLU A 318 -11.44 11.06 -20.28
CA GLU A 318 -12.42 10.21 -19.56
C GLU A 318 -11.87 8.80 -19.24
N ASP A 319 -11.04 8.22 -20.11
CA ASP A 319 -10.40 6.92 -19.87
C ASP A 319 -9.42 7.00 -18.68
N MET A 320 -8.62 8.06 -18.58
CA MET A 320 -7.72 8.30 -17.44
C MET A 320 -8.50 8.63 -16.15
N ILE A 321 -9.59 9.40 -16.24
CA ILE A 321 -10.48 9.65 -15.09
C ILE A 321 -11.04 8.32 -14.56
N THR A 322 -11.50 7.46 -15.46
CA THR A 322 -11.99 6.10 -15.14
C THR A 322 -10.92 5.25 -14.45
N ARG A 323 -9.65 5.28 -14.90
CA ARG A 323 -8.57 4.58 -14.17
C ARG A 323 -8.35 5.16 -12.78
N TYR A 324 -8.50 6.47 -12.62
CA TYR A 324 -8.38 7.12 -11.31
C TYR A 324 -9.52 6.74 -10.35
N MET A 325 -10.73 6.50 -10.86
CA MET A 325 -11.82 5.98 -10.02
C MET A 325 -11.44 4.65 -9.35
N PHE A 326 -10.68 3.78 -10.02
CA PHE A 326 -10.15 2.57 -9.37
C PHE A 326 -9.02 2.84 -8.37
N VAL A 327 -8.17 3.86 -8.60
CA VAL A 327 -7.17 4.31 -7.61
C VAL A 327 -7.86 4.72 -6.30
N LEU A 328 -8.97 5.47 -6.39
CA LEU A 328 -9.75 5.91 -5.23
C LEU A 328 -10.44 4.74 -4.51
N LEU A 329 -10.93 3.74 -5.25
CA LEU A 329 -11.56 2.56 -4.65
C LEU A 329 -10.55 1.77 -3.83
N TRP A 330 -9.37 1.48 -4.39
CA TRP A 330 -8.34 0.76 -3.64
C TRP A 330 -7.80 1.60 -2.48
N ALA A 331 -7.61 2.91 -2.65
CA ALA A 331 -7.11 3.79 -1.59
C ALA A 331 -8.08 3.92 -0.40
N SER A 332 -9.39 3.95 -0.65
CA SER A 332 -10.41 4.00 0.41
C SER A 332 -10.64 2.63 1.05
N GLN A 333 -10.85 1.58 0.24
CA GLN A 333 -11.32 0.30 0.76
C GLN A 333 -10.21 -0.70 1.13
N GLY A 334 -8.98 -0.49 0.66
CA GLY A 334 -7.85 -1.42 0.86
C GLY A 334 -7.37 -1.57 2.31
N ASN A 335 -7.77 -0.67 3.22
CA ASN A 335 -7.28 -0.57 4.60
C ASN A 335 -8.38 -0.74 5.66
N THR A 336 -9.57 -0.18 5.45
CA THR A 336 -10.65 -0.19 6.44
C THR A 336 -11.13 -1.62 6.72
N GLY A 337 -11.33 -2.45 5.68
CA GLY A 337 -11.74 -3.86 5.86
C GLY A 337 -10.78 -4.69 6.73
N PRO A 338 -9.46 -4.73 6.43
CA PRO A 338 -8.47 -5.35 7.31
C PRO A 338 -8.42 -4.76 8.72
N SER A 339 -8.56 -3.44 8.88
CA SER A 339 -8.60 -2.78 10.19
C SER A 339 -9.82 -3.23 11.02
N SER A 340 -10.99 -3.37 10.38
CA SER A 340 -12.22 -3.87 11.01
C SER A 340 -12.10 -5.31 11.51
N PHE A 341 -11.43 -6.17 10.73
CA PHE A 341 -11.11 -7.54 11.16
C PHE A 341 -10.28 -7.54 12.45
N TRP A 342 -9.18 -6.79 12.47
CA TRP A 342 -8.31 -6.74 13.64
C TRP A 342 -9.03 -6.18 14.87
N LEU A 343 -9.87 -5.15 14.69
CA LEU A 343 -10.66 -4.56 15.78
C LEU A 343 -11.61 -5.60 16.40
N LEU A 344 -12.43 -6.29 15.60
CA LEU A 344 -13.35 -7.30 16.14
C LEU A 344 -12.59 -8.49 16.75
N LEU A 345 -11.49 -8.91 16.14
CA LEU A 345 -10.68 -9.99 16.69
C LEU A 345 -10.08 -9.61 18.04
N PHE A 346 -9.47 -8.44 18.16
CA PHE A 346 -8.91 -7.99 19.43
C PHE A 346 -9.98 -7.85 20.51
N LEU A 347 -11.18 -7.35 20.18
CA LEU A 347 -12.29 -7.33 21.12
C LEU A 347 -12.68 -8.75 21.58
N MET A 348 -12.88 -9.70 20.66
CA MET A 348 -13.22 -11.09 21.03
C MET A 348 -12.14 -11.79 21.87
N LYS A 349 -10.85 -11.52 21.61
CA LYS A 349 -9.74 -12.08 22.39
C LYS A 349 -9.50 -11.37 23.73
N HIS A 350 -10.18 -10.25 24.00
CA HIS A 350 -10.07 -9.47 25.25
C HIS A 350 -11.47 -9.16 25.81
N PRO A 351 -12.10 -10.09 26.55
CA PRO A 351 -13.49 -9.94 27.02
C PRO A 351 -13.79 -8.69 27.85
N GLU A 352 -12.80 -8.16 28.57
CA GLU A 352 -12.90 -6.88 29.27
C GLU A 352 -13.07 -5.70 28.30
N ALA A 353 -12.23 -5.62 27.26
CA ALA A 353 -12.32 -4.60 26.22
C ALA A 353 -13.68 -4.66 25.50
N MET A 354 -14.11 -5.86 25.10
CA MET A 354 -15.42 -6.07 24.47
C MET A 354 -16.57 -5.63 25.37
N ARG A 355 -16.49 -5.89 26.69
CA ARG A 355 -17.49 -5.44 27.67
C ARG A 355 -17.50 -3.92 27.79
N SER A 356 -16.35 -3.28 28.05
CA SER A 356 -16.27 -1.82 28.23
C SER A 356 -16.75 -1.05 27.00
N VAL A 357 -16.38 -1.49 25.79
CA VAL A 357 -16.86 -0.87 24.54
C VAL A 357 -18.37 -1.09 24.35
N LYS A 358 -18.90 -2.26 24.70
CA LYS A 358 -20.35 -2.56 24.63
C LYS A 358 -21.16 -1.73 25.62
N GLU A 359 -20.68 -1.56 26.84
CA GLU A 359 -21.31 -0.71 27.87
C GLU A 359 -21.31 0.78 27.48
N GLU A 360 -20.22 1.26 26.85
CA GLU A 360 -20.16 2.60 26.25
C GLU A 360 -21.20 2.77 25.14
N ILE A 361 -21.30 1.81 24.21
CA ILE A 361 -22.27 1.82 23.12
C ILE A 361 -23.71 1.83 23.65
N ASP A 362 -24.06 0.90 24.55
CA ASP A 362 -25.40 0.81 25.15
C ASP A 362 -25.76 2.09 25.94
N LYS A 363 -24.77 2.78 26.52
CA LYS A 363 -24.94 4.11 27.14
C LYS A 363 -25.22 5.19 26.10
N VAL A 364 -24.41 5.30 25.05
CA VAL A 364 -24.56 6.33 24.00
C VAL A 364 -25.89 6.20 23.26
N VAL A 365 -26.36 4.98 22.99
CA VAL A 365 -27.68 4.74 22.40
C VAL A 365 -28.78 5.28 23.32
N ARG A 366 -28.77 4.88 24.60
CA ARG A 366 -29.75 5.34 25.61
C ARG A 366 -29.74 6.86 25.80
N GLU A 367 -28.57 7.49 25.87
CA GLU A 367 -28.44 8.94 26.02
C GLU A 367 -28.88 9.73 24.77
N SER A 368 -28.91 9.11 23.59
CA SER A 368 -29.48 9.70 22.38
C SER A 368 -31.00 9.53 22.25
N GLY A 369 -31.67 8.95 23.25
CA GLY A 369 -33.11 8.68 23.24
C GLY A 369 -33.52 7.57 22.27
N GLN A 370 -32.55 6.78 21.79
CA GLN A 370 -32.77 5.64 20.91
C GLN A 370 -32.71 4.32 21.69
N GLU A 371 -33.31 3.29 21.13
CA GLU A 371 -33.36 1.94 21.70
C GLU A 371 -33.40 0.90 20.57
N VAL A 372 -32.90 -0.30 20.83
CA VAL A 372 -33.05 -1.42 19.90
C VAL A 372 -34.25 -2.25 20.33
N LYS A 373 -35.27 -2.30 19.47
CA LYS A 373 -36.47 -3.13 19.65
C LYS A 373 -36.75 -4.01 18.43
N PRO A 374 -37.34 -5.19 18.62
CA PRO A 374 -37.84 -6.03 17.52
C PRO A 374 -38.90 -5.28 16.71
N GLY A 375 -38.79 -5.31 15.37
CA GLY A 375 -39.65 -4.54 14.47
C GLY A 375 -39.61 -3.01 14.67
N GLY A 376 -38.72 -2.51 15.53
CA GLY A 376 -38.53 -1.08 15.78
C GLY A 376 -37.67 -0.41 14.71
N PRO A 377 -37.62 0.93 14.68
CA PRO A 377 -36.72 1.65 13.79
C PRO A 377 -35.27 1.27 14.07
N LEU A 378 -34.45 1.22 13.02
CA LEU A 378 -33.01 1.04 13.17
C LEU A 378 -32.38 2.29 13.79
N VAL A 379 -31.40 2.10 14.67
CA VAL A 379 -30.67 3.19 15.33
C VAL A 379 -29.94 4.02 14.28
N ASN A 380 -30.23 5.32 14.25
CA ASN A 380 -29.50 6.27 13.43
C ASN A 380 -28.27 6.77 14.20
N LEU A 381 -27.08 6.25 13.84
CA LEU A 381 -25.84 6.57 14.53
C LEU A 381 -25.24 7.89 14.00
N SER A 382 -25.58 8.98 14.68
CA SER A 382 -25.13 10.32 14.30
C SER A 382 -23.63 10.54 14.53
N ARG A 383 -23.08 11.58 13.89
CA ARG A 383 -21.70 12.04 14.15
C ARG A 383 -21.50 12.41 15.63
N GLU A 384 -22.50 12.99 16.30
CA GLU A 384 -22.42 13.34 17.72
C GLU A 384 -22.29 12.10 18.61
N MET A 385 -23.07 11.05 18.34
CA MET A 385 -22.95 9.77 19.05
C MET A 385 -21.57 9.15 18.87
N LEU A 386 -21.02 9.18 17.65
CA LEU A 386 -19.65 8.71 17.39
C LEU A 386 -18.61 9.53 18.16
N MET A 387 -18.81 10.84 18.39
CA MET A 387 -17.89 11.65 19.20
C MET A 387 -17.96 11.34 20.71
N LYS A 388 -18.97 10.61 21.19
CA LYS A 388 -19.15 10.22 22.60
C LYS A 388 -18.67 8.80 22.92
N THR A 389 -17.72 8.27 22.15
CA THR A 389 -17.21 6.89 22.32
C THR A 389 -15.67 6.83 22.51
N PRO A 390 -15.12 7.43 23.60
CA PRO A 390 -13.68 7.47 23.85
C PRO A 390 -13.04 6.09 24.04
N ILE A 391 -13.73 5.10 24.61
CA ILE A 391 -13.20 3.74 24.78
C ILE A 391 -13.08 3.05 23.41
N LEU A 392 -14.10 3.18 22.55
CA LEU A 392 -14.01 2.70 21.17
C LEU A 392 -12.93 3.44 20.36
N ASP A 393 -12.76 4.76 20.55
CA ASP A 393 -11.66 5.52 19.93
C ASP A 393 -10.28 4.98 20.34
N SER A 394 -10.07 4.69 21.62
CA SER A 394 -8.82 4.11 22.12
C SER A 394 -8.61 2.67 21.59
N ALA A 395 -9.66 1.85 21.52
CA ALA A 395 -9.59 0.51 20.94
C ALA A 395 -9.27 0.53 19.42
N VAL A 396 -9.81 1.49 18.67
CA VAL A 396 -9.48 1.73 17.26
C VAL A 396 -8.03 2.19 17.12
N GLU A 397 -7.56 3.12 17.95
CA GLU A 397 -6.18 3.64 17.87
C GLU A 397 -5.15 2.58 18.26
N GLU A 398 -5.45 1.72 19.24
CA GLU A 398 -4.63 0.55 19.59
C GLU A 398 -4.60 -0.51 18.49
N THR A 399 -5.76 -0.81 17.89
CA THR A 399 -5.84 -1.72 16.73
C THR A 399 -4.93 -1.22 15.61
N LEU A 400 -5.00 0.07 15.29
CA LEU A 400 -4.18 0.70 14.26
C LEU A 400 -2.69 0.77 14.65
N ARG A 401 -2.35 1.02 15.92
CA ARG A 401 -0.97 0.95 16.42
C ARG A 401 -0.37 -0.43 16.18
N LEU A 402 -1.13 -1.50 16.44
CA LEU A 402 -0.68 -2.88 16.26
C LEU A 402 -0.60 -3.35 14.81
N THR A 403 -1.38 -2.77 13.88
CA THR A 403 -1.63 -3.42 12.58
C THR A 403 -1.40 -2.53 11.35
N ALA A 404 -1.30 -1.21 11.51
CA ALA A 404 -0.97 -0.31 10.41
C ALA A 404 0.55 -0.09 10.33
N ALA A 405 1.16 -0.53 9.23
CA ALA A 405 2.59 -0.44 8.99
C ALA A 405 2.94 0.28 7.67
N PRO A 406 2.60 1.58 7.53
CA PRO A 406 2.93 2.36 6.32
C PRO A 406 4.43 2.69 6.24
N LEU A 407 4.98 2.73 5.03
CA LEU A 407 6.36 3.17 4.76
C LEU A 407 6.34 4.58 4.17
N LEU A 408 6.65 5.59 4.98
CA LEU A 408 6.56 6.99 4.59
C LEU A 408 7.82 7.38 3.82
N THR A 409 7.76 7.37 2.50
CA THR A 409 8.91 7.67 1.62
C THR A 409 8.82 9.07 0.99
N ARG A 410 9.96 9.74 0.80
CA ARG A 410 10.14 10.97 0.02
C ARG A 410 11.33 10.83 -0.92
N ALA A 411 11.23 11.42 -2.11
CA ALA A 411 12.36 11.61 -3.01
C ALA A 411 13.07 12.93 -2.66
N VAL A 412 14.39 12.90 -2.62
CA VAL A 412 15.26 14.05 -2.37
C VAL A 412 15.48 14.79 -3.69
N LEU A 413 14.96 16.01 -3.77
CA LEU A 413 14.89 16.79 -5.01
C LEU A 413 16.11 17.68 -5.24
N GLN A 414 16.88 17.97 -4.19
CA GLN A 414 18.12 18.73 -4.20
C GLN A 414 19.00 18.27 -3.02
N ASP A 415 20.31 18.45 -3.11
CA ASP A 415 21.23 18.18 -1.99
C ASP A 415 20.77 18.96 -0.74
N MET A 416 20.74 18.29 0.41
CA MET A 416 20.20 18.86 1.65
C MET A 416 20.88 18.30 2.90
N THR A 417 20.78 19.03 4.00
CA THR A 417 21.23 18.58 5.33
C THR A 417 20.03 18.27 6.20
N LEU A 418 19.88 17.00 6.58
CA LEU A 418 18.96 16.55 7.62
C LEU A 418 19.54 16.93 8.99
N LYS A 419 18.76 17.65 9.82
CA LYS A 419 19.14 18.01 11.19
C LYS A 419 18.37 17.15 12.18
N MET A 420 19.11 16.47 13.05
CA MET A 420 18.58 15.57 14.08
C MET A 420 18.28 16.34 15.38
N ALA A 421 17.45 15.75 16.25
CA ALA A 421 17.04 16.32 17.52
C ALA A 421 18.19 16.41 18.54
N ASP A 422 19.18 15.52 18.45
CA ASP A 422 20.43 15.55 19.23
C ASP A 422 21.48 16.55 18.70
N GLY A 423 21.15 17.27 17.62
CA GLY A 423 22.04 18.24 16.97
C GLY A 423 22.95 17.65 15.88
N GLN A 424 22.96 16.33 15.67
CA GLN A 424 23.68 15.73 14.55
C GLN A 424 23.13 16.21 13.20
N GLN A 425 24.00 16.23 12.19
CA GLN A 425 23.67 16.71 10.85
C GLN A 425 24.16 15.73 9.79
N TYR A 426 23.24 15.31 8.92
CA TYR A 426 23.50 14.35 7.87
C TYR A 426 23.26 14.95 6.49
N PHE A 427 24.28 14.91 5.64
CA PHE A 427 24.16 15.28 4.23
C PHE A 427 23.44 14.18 3.44
N ILE A 428 22.44 14.56 2.66
CA ILE A 428 21.61 13.67 1.83
C ILE A 428 21.63 14.18 0.39
N ARG A 429 21.86 13.27 -0.57
CA ARG A 429 22.03 13.64 -1.99
C ARG A 429 20.70 13.80 -2.70
N GLN A 430 20.65 14.70 -3.67
CA GLN A 430 19.67 14.71 -4.74
C GLN A 430 19.58 13.33 -5.40
N GLY A 431 18.34 12.86 -5.63
CA GLY A 431 18.06 11.54 -6.22
C GLY A 431 17.96 10.40 -5.20
N ASP A 432 18.43 10.59 -3.97
CA ASP A 432 18.19 9.64 -2.87
C ASP A 432 16.71 9.67 -2.43
N ARG A 433 16.38 8.78 -1.51
CA ARG A 433 15.12 8.82 -0.77
C ARG A 433 15.37 8.93 0.72
N VAL A 434 14.46 9.58 1.43
CA VAL A 434 14.36 9.49 2.89
C VAL A 434 13.09 8.72 3.22
N ALA A 435 13.13 7.85 4.22
CA ALA A 435 12.00 7.06 4.66
C ALA A 435 11.87 7.00 6.19
N LEU A 436 10.62 7.00 6.67
CA LEU A 436 10.26 6.57 8.02
C LEU A 436 9.50 5.25 7.94
N PHE A 437 9.74 4.35 8.89
CA PHE A 437 8.88 3.19 9.12
C PHE A 437 8.32 3.25 10.55
N PRO A 438 7.23 4.01 10.79
CA PRO A 438 6.71 4.27 12.14
C PRO A 438 6.34 3.01 12.91
N TYR A 439 6.04 1.91 12.22
CA TYR A 439 5.72 0.63 12.83
C TYR A 439 6.83 0.15 13.79
N SER A 440 8.08 0.07 13.33
CA SER A 440 9.20 -0.32 14.20
C SER A 440 9.65 0.84 15.10
N ALA A 441 9.70 2.05 14.55
CA ALA A 441 10.36 3.20 15.17
C ALA A 441 9.56 3.87 16.31
N ILE A 442 8.23 3.72 16.32
CA ILE A 442 7.37 4.28 17.38
C ILE A 442 6.29 3.32 17.87
N GLN A 443 5.58 2.64 16.97
CA GLN A 443 4.37 1.89 17.36
C GLN A 443 4.73 0.64 18.16
N MET A 444 5.87 0.00 17.84
CA MET A 444 6.37 -1.21 18.51
C MET A 444 7.48 -0.93 19.54
N ASP A 445 7.77 0.34 19.82
CA ASP A 445 8.81 0.75 20.77
C ASP A 445 8.32 0.55 22.22
N PRO A 446 9.01 -0.25 23.06
CA PRO A 446 8.59 -0.55 24.42
C PRO A 446 8.80 0.61 25.42
N GLU A 447 9.66 1.61 25.13
CA GLU A 447 9.76 2.82 25.95
C GLU A 447 8.53 3.72 25.75
N ILE A 448 8.05 3.81 24.50
CA ILE A 448 6.88 4.62 24.15
C ILE A 448 5.59 3.90 24.55
N HIS A 449 5.49 2.60 24.24
CA HIS A 449 4.30 1.78 24.46
C HIS A 449 4.64 0.51 25.27
N PRO A 450 4.56 0.54 26.62
CA PRO A 450 4.84 -0.61 27.47
C PRO A 450 3.99 -1.85 27.11
N ASP A 451 4.65 -3.00 26.97
CA ASP A 451 4.15 -4.21 26.31
C ASP A 451 3.60 -3.90 24.90
N PRO A 452 4.47 -3.56 23.93
CA PRO A 452 4.04 -3.03 22.64
C PRO A 452 3.34 -4.08 21.77
N ARG A 453 3.54 -5.37 22.01
CA ARG A 453 2.90 -6.46 21.26
C ARG A 453 1.52 -6.86 21.81
N SER A 454 1.17 -6.43 23.03
CA SER A 454 -0.12 -6.71 23.64
C SER A 454 -1.15 -5.66 23.22
N PHE A 455 -2.39 -6.08 22.98
CA PHE A 455 -3.53 -5.18 22.80
C PHE A 455 -4.00 -4.68 24.17
N LYS A 456 -3.97 -3.36 24.35
CA LYS A 456 -4.50 -2.66 25.54
C LYS A 456 -5.51 -1.62 25.08
N TYR A 457 -6.81 -1.95 25.19
CA TYR A 457 -7.90 -1.13 24.63
C TYR A 457 -7.97 0.29 25.22
N ASP A 458 -7.41 0.47 26.40
CA ASP A 458 -7.31 1.69 27.20
C ASP A 458 -5.97 2.44 27.02
N ARG A 459 -5.06 1.97 26.16
CA ARG A 459 -3.70 2.55 26.00
C ARG A 459 -3.71 4.06 25.67
N PHE A 460 -4.76 4.53 25.00
CA PHE A 460 -4.95 5.93 24.62
C PHE A 460 -5.97 6.67 25.51
N LEU A 461 -6.25 6.13 26.70
CA LEU A 461 -7.02 6.78 27.77
C LEU A 461 -6.12 7.19 28.93
N ASN A 462 -6.50 8.29 29.57
CA ASN A 462 -6.04 8.67 30.89
C ASN A 462 -6.98 8.04 31.96
N PRO A 463 -6.58 8.01 33.24
CA PRO A 463 -7.42 7.44 34.31
C PRO A 463 -8.79 8.12 34.51
N ASP A 464 -8.98 9.34 33.99
CA ASP A 464 -10.25 10.08 33.99
C ASP A 464 -11.13 9.78 32.76
N GLY A 465 -10.70 8.88 31.87
CA GLY A 465 -11.36 8.56 30.60
C GLY A 465 -11.12 9.57 29.48
N SER A 466 -10.33 10.62 29.70
CA SER A 466 -9.93 11.56 28.64
C SER A 466 -8.88 10.94 27.72
N LYS A 467 -8.74 11.48 26.50
CA LYS A 467 -7.74 10.97 25.54
C LYS A 467 -6.31 11.26 26.01
N LYS A 468 -5.53 10.21 26.20
CA LYS A 468 -4.09 10.29 26.45
C LYS A 468 -3.32 10.66 25.18
N THR A 469 -2.47 11.68 25.28
CA THR A 469 -1.56 12.10 24.19
C THR A 469 -0.11 12.26 24.65
N ASP A 470 0.16 11.86 25.90
CA ASP A 470 1.44 12.00 26.58
C ASP A 470 2.14 10.63 26.61
N PHE A 471 3.10 10.48 25.71
CA PHE A 471 3.97 9.32 25.54
C PHE A 471 5.42 9.81 25.47
N TYR A 472 6.36 9.00 25.95
CA TYR A 472 7.74 9.45 26.21
C TYR A 472 8.77 8.42 25.71
N LYS A 473 9.96 8.89 25.35
CA LYS A 473 11.16 8.06 25.08
C LYS A 473 12.37 8.77 25.67
N ALA A 474 13.25 8.06 26.37
CA ALA A 474 14.38 8.66 27.11
C ALA A 474 13.98 9.93 27.92
N GLY A 475 12.85 9.89 28.62
CA GLY A 475 12.32 11.01 29.42
C GLY A 475 11.70 12.19 28.64
N ASN A 476 11.76 12.20 27.31
CA ASN A 476 11.26 13.31 26.47
C ASN A 476 9.90 12.98 25.86
N LYS A 477 8.99 13.96 25.81
CA LYS A 477 7.64 13.79 25.21
C LYS A 477 7.75 13.57 23.69
N VAL A 478 7.30 12.40 23.22
CA VAL A 478 7.32 12.03 21.81
C VAL A 478 6.13 12.68 21.10
N LYS A 479 6.39 13.58 20.16
CA LYS A 479 5.34 14.29 19.41
C LYS A 479 4.52 13.35 18.50
N TYR A 480 5.16 12.35 17.91
CA TYR A 480 4.54 11.40 16.98
C TYR A 480 4.58 10.01 17.60
N TYR A 481 3.69 9.75 18.57
CA TYR A 481 3.66 8.48 19.31
C TYR A 481 2.95 7.33 18.55
N THR A 482 2.12 7.67 17.56
CA THR A 482 1.53 6.71 16.61
C THR A 482 1.33 7.40 15.25
N MET A 483 1.49 6.70 14.13
CA MET A 483 1.36 7.28 12.78
C MET A 483 0.68 6.34 11.76
N PRO A 484 -0.44 5.65 12.10
CA PRO A 484 -1.11 4.72 11.18
C PRO A 484 -1.62 5.42 9.91
N TRP A 485 -1.99 6.69 10.04
CA TRP A 485 -2.47 7.55 8.95
C TRP A 485 -1.34 8.25 8.18
N GLY A 486 -0.06 7.95 8.44
CA GLY A 486 1.08 8.72 7.95
C GLY A 486 1.16 10.11 8.58
N SER A 487 1.90 11.04 7.95
CA SER A 487 2.09 12.40 8.49
C SER A 487 2.51 13.42 7.42
N GLY A 488 2.36 14.70 7.77
CA GLY A 488 2.65 15.85 6.91
C GLY A 488 1.92 15.77 5.57
N ILE A 489 2.65 16.05 4.48
CA ILE A 489 2.12 16.04 3.11
C ILE A 489 1.65 14.66 2.59
N SER A 490 1.94 13.57 3.30
CA SER A 490 1.42 12.22 2.97
C SER A 490 0.56 11.65 4.12
N MET A 491 -0.11 12.51 4.87
CA MET A 491 -1.15 12.10 5.80
C MET A 491 -2.41 11.67 5.04
N CYS A 492 -3.05 10.58 5.46
CA CYS A 492 -4.29 10.09 4.86
C CYS A 492 -5.38 11.19 4.92
N PRO A 493 -5.92 11.63 3.77
CA PRO A 493 -6.94 12.67 3.75
C PRO A 493 -8.29 12.15 4.27
N GLY A 494 -8.60 10.86 4.04
CA GLY A 494 -9.83 10.20 4.48
C GLY A 494 -9.83 9.68 5.91
N ARG A 495 -8.79 9.93 6.72
CA ARG A 495 -8.63 9.33 8.06
C ARG A 495 -9.83 9.50 9.00
N PHE A 496 -10.54 10.64 8.94
CA PHE A 496 -11.72 10.87 9.78
C PHE A 496 -12.91 10.03 9.32
N PHE A 497 -13.10 9.90 8.00
CA PHE A 497 -14.10 9.01 7.44
C PHE A 497 -13.77 7.55 7.74
N ALA A 498 -12.53 7.11 7.53
CA ALA A 498 -12.10 5.77 7.88
C ALA A 498 -12.25 5.45 9.38
N THR A 499 -11.96 6.39 10.28
CA THR A 499 -12.28 6.23 11.72
C THR A 499 -13.79 6.04 11.92
N ASN A 500 -14.64 6.84 11.28
CA ASN A 500 -16.09 6.67 11.37
C ASN A 500 -16.55 5.31 10.79
N GLU A 501 -16.03 4.86 9.64
CA GLU A 501 -16.32 3.55 9.05
C GLU A 501 -16.02 2.41 10.05
N LEU A 502 -14.83 2.41 10.66
CA LEU A 502 -14.42 1.42 11.66
C LEU A 502 -15.34 1.43 12.89
N LYS A 503 -15.63 2.62 13.40
CA LYS A 503 -16.48 2.79 14.58
C LYS A 503 -17.91 2.36 14.29
N GLN A 504 -18.51 2.77 13.18
CA GLN A 504 -19.88 2.40 12.80
C GLN A 504 -20.05 0.88 12.64
N PHE A 505 -19.08 0.22 11.98
CA PHE A 505 -19.11 -1.24 11.84
C PHE A 505 -19.03 -1.95 13.20
N ALA A 506 -18.05 -1.61 14.05
CA ALA A 506 -17.92 -2.20 15.38
C ALA A 506 -19.11 -1.90 16.30
N PHE A 507 -19.64 -0.67 16.22
CA PHE A 507 -20.83 -0.22 16.97
C PHE A 507 -22.05 -1.06 16.58
N LEU A 508 -22.31 -1.25 15.28
CA LEU A 508 -23.41 -2.08 14.79
C LEU A 508 -23.25 -3.56 15.18
N MET A 509 -22.02 -4.09 15.12
CA MET A 509 -21.75 -5.47 15.57
C MET A 509 -22.09 -5.66 17.05
N LEU A 510 -21.58 -4.81 17.95
CA LEU A 510 -21.81 -4.91 19.40
C LEU A 510 -23.24 -4.57 19.83
N LEU A 511 -23.91 -3.69 19.07
CA LEU A 511 -25.29 -3.28 19.34
C LEU A 511 -26.30 -4.35 18.92
N TYR A 512 -26.18 -4.88 17.69
CA TYR A 512 -27.21 -5.74 17.09
C TYR A 512 -26.93 -7.24 17.15
N PHE A 513 -25.69 -7.65 17.42
CA PHE A 513 -25.29 -9.05 17.34
C PHE A 513 -24.63 -9.56 18.62
N GLU A 514 -24.83 -10.85 18.86
CA GLU A 514 -23.91 -11.67 19.66
C GLU A 514 -22.95 -12.34 18.68
N PHE A 515 -21.65 -12.29 18.96
CA PHE A 515 -20.63 -12.88 18.10
C PHE A 515 -19.43 -13.36 18.91
N GLU A 516 -18.84 -14.48 18.48
CA GLU A 516 -17.73 -15.15 19.15
C GLU A 516 -16.90 -15.98 18.16
N LEU A 517 -15.64 -16.26 18.48
CA LEU A 517 -14.83 -17.22 17.74
C LEU A 517 -15.37 -18.64 17.96
N ILE A 518 -15.37 -19.47 16.92
CA ILE A 518 -15.78 -20.89 17.08
C ILE A 518 -14.77 -21.64 17.96
N ASN A 519 -13.49 -21.31 17.84
CA ASN A 519 -12.44 -21.76 18.74
C ASN A 519 -11.88 -20.54 19.51
N PRO A 520 -12.25 -20.33 20.79
CA PRO A 520 -11.74 -19.20 21.58
C PRO A 520 -10.24 -19.32 21.88
N ASP A 521 -9.70 -20.54 21.88
CA ASP A 521 -8.28 -20.81 22.16
C ASP A 521 -7.38 -20.62 20.94
N GLU A 522 -7.95 -20.46 19.73
CA GLU A 522 -7.15 -20.27 18.51
C GLU A 522 -6.30 -19.01 18.59
N GLU A 523 -4.98 -19.15 18.36
CA GLU A 523 -4.04 -18.03 18.43
C GLU A 523 -4.36 -16.96 17.39
N ILE A 524 -4.14 -15.70 17.77
CA ILE A 524 -4.21 -14.56 16.86
C ILE A 524 -3.30 -14.83 15.65
N PRO A 525 -3.78 -14.65 14.41
CA PRO A 525 -2.99 -14.94 13.23
C PRO A 525 -1.79 -14.01 13.12
N GLU A 526 -0.73 -14.52 12.50
CA GLU A 526 0.41 -13.70 12.15
C GLU A 526 0.02 -12.75 11.00
N ILE A 527 0.88 -11.79 10.71
CA ILE A 527 0.68 -10.80 9.67
C ILE A 527 1.33 -11.26 8.35
N ASP A 528 0.66 -11.03 7.22
CA ASP A 528 1.29 -11.14 5.90
C ASP A 528 2.37 -10.05 5.76
N TYR A 529 3.62 -10.42 6.06
CA TYR A 529 4.77 -9.53 5.98
C TYR A 529 4.97 -8.92 4.57
N SER A 530 4.35 -9.47 3.52
CA SER A 530 4.38 -8.86 2.18
C SER A 530 3.55 -7.58 2.08
N ARG A 531 2.68 -7.30 3.07
CA ARG A 531 1.90 -6.06 3.21
C ARG A 531 2.66 -4.91 3.89
N TYR A 532 3.83 -5.17 4.46
CA TYR A 532 4.63 -4.11 5.08
C TYR A 532 4.88 -2.94 4.12
N GLY A 533 4.63 -1.74 4.60
CA GLY A 533 4.80 -0.48 3.86
C GLY A 533 3.55 0.02 3.15
N PHE A 534 2.52 -0.82 2.96
CA PHE A 534 1.35 -0.47 2.15
C PHE A 534 0.13 0.03 2.94
N GLY A 535 0.17 -0.01 4.28
CA GLY A 535 -0.92 0.42 5.14
C GLY A 535 -1.22 -0.63 6.21
N THR A 536 -2.49 -1.01 6.34
CA THR A 536 -2.94 -2.05 7.28
C THR A 536 -2.52 -3.43 6.79
N MET A 537 -1.90 -4.20 7.68
CA MET A 537 -1.48 -5.57 7.38
C MET A 537 -2.69 -6.50 7.35
N GLN A 538 -2.66 -7.51 6.48
CA GLN A 538 -3.67 -8.56 6.42
C GLN A 538 -3.17 -9.76 7.24
N PRO A 539 -4.04 -10.58 7.85
CA PRO A 539 -3.62 -11.78 8.56
C PRO A 539 -3.09 -12.84 7.58
N ASP A 540 -2.26 -13.76 8.08
CA ASP A 540 -1.71 -14.89 7.31
C ASP A 540 -2.75 -15.99 7.04
N ARG A 541 -3.74 -16.12 7.93
CA ARG A 541 -4.91 -17.00 7.84
C ARG A 541 -6.18 -16.29 8.29
N ASP A 542 -7.32 -16.81 7.87
CA ASP A 542 -8.63 -16.39 8.37
C ASP A 542 -9.01 -17.19 9.63
N LEU A 543 -9.95 -16.69 10.42
CA LEU A 543 -10.47 -17.34 11.62
C LEU A 543 -11.96 -17.63 11.47
N GLN A 544 -12.42 -18.78 11.98
CA GLN A 544 -13.86 -19.09 12.02
C GLN A 544 -14.51 -18.38 13.22
N PHE A 545 -15.57 -17.61 12.95
CA PHE A 545 -16.41 -17.01 13.97
C PHE A 545 -17.88 -17.32 13.70
N ARG A 546 -18.72 -17.13 14.71
CA ARG A 546 -20.16 -17.21 14.57
C ARG A 546 -20.85 -15.96 15.11
N TYR A 547 -21.99 -15.62 14.51
CA TYR A 547 -22.80 -14.49 14.95
C TYR A 547 -24.31 -14.75 14.83
N ARG A 548 -25.11 -14.09 15.67
CA ARG A 548 -26.58 -14.09 15.64
C ARG A 548 -27.13 -12.76 16.17
N ARG A 549 -28.43 -12.51 16.02
CA ARG A 549 -29.08 -11.30 16.54
C ARG A 549 -29.07 -11.29 18.07
N ARG A 550 -28.81 -10.12 18.68
CA ARG A 550 -28.81 -9.89 20.14
C ARG A 550 -30.21 -9.70 20.74
N TYR A 551 -31.13 -9.14 19.96
CA TYR A 551 -32.49 -8.80 20.41
C TYR A 551 -33.53 -9.45 19.48
N TYR A 552 -34.53 -10.08 20.11
CA TYR A 552 -35.58 -10.93 19.55
C TYR A 552 -36.97 -10.32 19.75
#